data_AF-A0A327M6A3-F1
#
_entry.id   AF-A0A327M6A3-F1
#
_cell.length_a   1.000
_cell.length_b   1.000
_cell.length_c   1.000
_cell.angle_alpha   90.00
_cell.angle_beta   90.00
_cell.angle_gamma   90.00
#
_symmetry.space_group_name_H-M   'P 1'
#
loop_
_entity.id
_entity.type
_entity.pdbx_description
1 polymer ?
#
loop_
_entity_poly.entity_id
_entity_poly.type
_entity_poly.pdbx_seq_one_letter_code
_entity_poly.pdbx_strand_id
1 'polypeptide(L)'
;MPTMPLAQAAGTADAAEASLLAEAVDGLGPGWRLLARRPASAGRPLWAAGQGPAILANAALGLVLLDIAPRASIGAAEQLRAALAAAEFGRRFPGHLPIVHRMLPREHIGRLPDILDYALSWEPPLTLPAEEAWVEAVEQVIAGPLPVEPSPAPPAPDPAAAEPVAMPPAEDPVAAPPAAQAPPSYATPLLIGWTLMLAIGAAVATWQSAPRPAPAPEAAAQAPAASRPAATRPRPISASQAPARQDEALRPAVWRAAPDRPAP
;
A
#
# COMPACT_ATOMS: atom_id res chain seq x y z
N MET A 1 -8.48 -28.99 34.48
CA MET A 1 -8.15 -28.69 33.07
C MET A 1 -8.13 -27.18 32.92
N PRO A 2 -6.96 -26.52 32.98
CA PRO A 2 -6.87 -25.07 32.83
C PRO A 2 -7.14 -24.70 31.36
N THR A 3 -8.26 -24.02 31.11
CA THR A 3 -8.59 -23.44 29.81
C THR A 3 -7.66 -22.25 29.57
N MET A 4 -6.64 -22.42 28.73
CA MET A 4 -5.81 -21.28 28.33
C MET A 4 -6.64 -20.27 27.52
N PRO A 5 -6.43 -18.96 27.73
CA PRO A 5 -7.19 -17.93 27.05
C PRO A 5 -6.79 -17.81 25.57
N LEU A 6 -7.77 -17.97 24.67
CA LEU A 6 -7.66 -17.77 23.22
C LEU A 6 -7.02 -16.42 22.80
N ALA A 7 -7.07 -15.41 23.67
CA ALA A 7 -6.47 -14.11 23.41
C ALA A 7 -4.94 -14.14 23.27
N GLN A 8 -4.25 -15.08 23.92
CA GLN A 8 -2.79 -15.12 23.92
C GLN A 8 -2.22 -15.66 22.59
N ALA A 9 -2.94 -16.57 21.93
CA ALA A 9 -2.50 -17.14 20.65
C ALA A 9 -2.50 -16.10 19.51
N ALA A 10 -3.50 -15.21 19.47
CA ALA A 10 -3.64 -14.19 18.42
C ALA A 10 -2.48 -13.18 18.41
N GLY A 11 -2.00 -12.77 19.59
CA GLY A 11 -0.89 -11.81 19.69
C GLY A 11 0.45 -12.36 19.17
N THR A 12 0.70 -13.66 19.35
CA THR A 12 1.96 -14.29 18.91
C THR A 12 2.06 -14.40 17.39
N ALA A 13 0.94 -14.68 16.71
CA ALA A 13 0.91 -14.76 15.25
C ALA A 13 1.17 -13.40 14.60
N ASP A 14 0.59 -12.33 15.16
CA ASP A 14 0.73 -10.97 14.65
C ASP A 14 2.17 -10.45 14.78
N ALA A 15 2.83 -10.75 15.91
CA ALA A 15 4.23 -10.41 16.14
C ALA A 15 5.19 -11.16 15.19
N ALA A 16 4.93 -12.45 14.94
CA ALA A 16 5.72 -13.23 14.01
C ALA A 16 5.57 -12.72 12.56
N GLU A 17 4.35 -12.34 12.18
CA GLU A 17 4.08 -11.73 10.88
C GLU A 17 4.75 -10.36 10.73
N ALA A 18 4.75 -9.55 11.80
CA ALA A 18 5.43 -8.26 11.81
C ALA A 18 6.94 -8.40 11.63
N SER A 19 7.55 -9.37 12.31
CA SER A 19 8.97 -9.66 12.20
C SER A 19 9.35 -10.12 10.79
N LEU A 20 8.55 -11.01 10.22
CA LEU A 20 8.77 -11.53 8.87
C LEU A 20 8.55 -10.46 7.79
N LEU A 21 7.58 -9.55 7.98
CA LEU A 21 7.43 -8.41 7.07
C LEU A 21 8.60 -7.43 7.20
N ALA A 22 9.07 -7.15 8.41
CA ALA A 22 10.23 -6.26 8.61
C ALA A 22 11.48 -6.80 7.89
N GLU A 23 11.77 -8.09 8.04
CA GLU A 23 12.87 -8.76 7.33
C GLU A 23 12.70 -8.67 5.81
N ALA A 24 11.47 -8.86 5.30
CA ALA A 24 11.20 -8.74 3.88
C ALA A 24 11.39 -7.31 3.36
N VAL A 25 11.03 -6.29 4.15
CA VAL A 25 11.22 -4.88 3.82
C VAL A 25 12.70 -4.53 3.80
N ASP A 26 13.50 -5.04 4.72
CA ASP A 26 14.96 -4.89 4.69
C ASP A 26 15.57 -5.48 3.40
N GLY A 27 14.95 -6.55 2.87
CA GLY A 27 15.31 -7.16 1.59
C GLY A 27 14.87 -6.41 0.33
N LEU A 28 14.00 -5.40 0.42
CA LEU A 28 13.52 -4.62 -0.75
C LEU A 28 14.58 -3.67 -1.32
N GLY A 29 15.67 -3.45 -0.58
CA GLY A 29 16.72 -2.52 -0.95
C GLY A 29 16.48 -1.09 -0.43
N PRO A 30 17.38 -0.16 -0.78
CA PRO A 30 17.38 1.18 -0.20
C PRO A 30 16.14 1.99 -0.58
N GLY A 31 15.70 2.85 0.35
CA GLY A 31 14.61 3.80 0.13
C GLY A 31 13.22 3.28 0.51
N TRP A 32 13.06 1.97 0.73
CA TRP A 32 11.82 1.42 1.27
C TRP A 32 11.74 1.61 2.79
N ARG A 33 10.60 2.13 3.26
CA ARG A 33 10.30 2.37 4.67
C ARG A 33 8.94 1.82 5.02
N LEU A 34 8.84 1.05 6.09
CA LEU A 34 7.56 0.65 6.68
C LEU A 34 7.03 1.82 7.55
N LEU A 35 6.00 2.52 7.08
CA LEU A 35 5.45 3.69 7.78
C LEU A 35 4.51 3.30 8.92
N ALA A 36 3.74 2.23 8.72
CA ALA A 36 2.79 1.78 9.72
C ALA A 36 2.59 0.27 9.71
N ARG A 37 2.65 -0.27 10.92
CA ARG A 37 2.10 -1.56 11.34
C ARG A 37 1.75 -1.47 12.83
N ARG A 38 1.12 -0.36 13.23
CA ARG A 38 0.95 -0.06 14.66
C ARG A 38 -0.18 -0.92 15.24
N PRO A 39 -0.02 -1.53 16.43
CA PRO A 39 -1.12 -2.17 17.13
C PRO A 39 -2.27 -1.17 17.31
N ALA A 40 -3.49 -1.68 17.20
CA ALA A 40 -4.72 -0.90 17.29
C ALA A 40 -4.77 -0.12 18.61
N SER A 41 -4.53 1.20 18.57
CA SER A 41 -5.00 2.07 19.65
C SER A 41 -6.50 2.27 19.44
N ALA A 42 -7.32 2.10 20.48
CA ALA A 42 -8.76 2.32 20.39
C ALA A 42 -9.08 3.71 19.82
N GLY A 43 -10.00 3.79 18.86
CA GLY A 43 -10.42 5.04 18.21
C GLY A 43 -9.65 5.43 16.94
N ARG A 44 -8.81 4.54 16.40
CA ARG A 44 -8.10 4.75 15.13
C ARG A 44 -8.82 4.13 13.93
N PRO A 45 -8.57 4.63 12.69
CA PRO A 45 -9.12 4.06 11.47
C PRO A 45 -8.91 2.56 11.36
N LEU A 46 -9.77 1.88 10.59
CA LEU A 46 -9.63 0.45 10.26
C LEU A 46 -8.23 0.10 9.72
N TRP A 47 -7.61 0.95 8.89
CA TRP A 47 -6.25 0.73 8.40
C TRP A 47 -5.15 0.97 9.47
N ALA A 48 -5.45 1.67 10.57
CA ALA A 48 -4.56 1.89 11.71
C ALA A 48 -4.93 1.06 12.95
N ALA A 49 -6.05 0.33 12.89
CA ALA A 49 -6.58 -0.47 13.97
C ALA A 49 -5.95 -1.87 13.96
N GLY A 50 -4.61 -1.97 13.94
CA GLY A 50 -3.86 -3.24 14.11
C GLY A 50 -4.19 -4.40 13.15
N GLN A 51 -5.19 -4.24 12.30
CA GLN A 51 -5.72 -5.22 11.34
C GLN A 51 -5.72 -4.66 9.91
N GLY A 52 -5.24 -3.42 9.73
CA GLY A 52 -5.09 -2.78 8.44
C GLY A 52 -3.90 -3.30 7.64
N PRO A 53 -3.79 -2.89 6.38
CA PRO A 53 -2.65 -3.23 5.55
C PRO A 53 -1.39 -2.57 6.12
N ALA A 54 -0.26 -3.25 5.99
CA ALA A 54 1.03 -2.60 6.20
C ALA A 54 1.24 -1.54 5.12
N ILE A 55 1.77 -0.37 5.50
CA ILE A 55 2.02 0.72 4.55
C ILE A 55 3.52 0.86 4.34
N LEU A 56 3.95 0.60 3.12
CA LEU A 56 5.32 0.76 2.64
C LEU A 56 5.42 2.03 1.81
N ALA A 57 6.49 2.78 2.00
CA ALA A 57 6.78 3.98 1.23
C ALA A 57 8.18 3.91 0.62
N ASN A 58 8.30 4.39 -0.60
CA ASN A 58 9.56 4.63 -1.26
C ASN A 58 9.53 6.01 -1.90
N ALA A 59 10.47 6.89 -1.50
CA ALA A 59 10.51 8.29 -1.92
C ALA A 59 10.58 8.49 -3.45
N ALA A 60 11.08 7.49 -4.20
CA ALA A 60 11.22 7.54 -5.65
C ALA A 60 10.10 6.79 -6.41
N LEU A 61 9.38 5.88 -5.75
CA LEU A 61 8.42 4.99 -6.43
C LEU A 61 6.96 5.22 -6.01
N GLY A 62 6.69 5.59 -4.75
CA GLY A 62 5.35 5.83 -4.23
C GLY A 62 5.01 5.02 -2.98
N LEU A 63 3.72 4.72 -2.80
CA LEU A 63 3.16 4.00 -1.65
C LEU A 63 2.59 2.64 -2.04
N VAL A 64 2.79 1.66 -1.16
CA VAL A 64 2.17 0.34 -1.27
C VAL A 64 1.48 -0.03 0.04
N LEU A 65 0.20 -0.40 -0.06
CA LEU A 65 -0.59 -1.00 0.99
C LEU A 65 -0.56 -2.51 0.79
N LEU A 66 -0.11 -3.23 1.81
CA LEU A 66 0.07 -4.68 1.77
C LEU A 66 -0.76 -5.36 2.85
N ASP A 67 -1.82 -6.04 2.43
CA ASP A 67 -2.55 -6.97 3.30
C ASP A 67 -1.89 -8.35 3.26
N ILE A 68 -1.74 -9.00 4.41
CA ILE A 68 -1.31 -10.39 4.48
C ILE A 68 -2.55 -11.28 4.64
N ALA A 69 -2.74 -12.20 3.70
CA ALA A 69 -3.88 -13.11 3.71
C ALA A 69 -3.93 -13.94 5.03
N PRO A 70 -5.12 -14.23 5.56
CA PRO A 70 -6.44 -14.07 4.93
C PRO A 70 -7.09 -12.71 5.17
N ARG A 71 -6.41 -11.75 5.80
CA ARG A 71 -6.96 -10.42 6.05
C ARG A 71 -6.99 -9.63 4.75
N ALA A 72 -8.09 -8.94 4.49
CA ALA A 72 -8.27 -8.10 3.31
C ALA A 72 -8.95 -6.80 3.72
N SER A 73 -8.30 -5.68 3.42
CA SER A 73 -8.74 -4.34 3.77
C SER A 73 -9.36 -3.68 2.53
N ILE A 74 -10.63 -4.00 2.26
CA ILE A 74 -11.34 -3.52 1.08
C ILE A 74 -11.40 -1.98 1.10
N GLY A 75 -10.99 -1.35 0.00
CA GLY A 75 -11.03 0.11 -0.16
C GLY A 75 -9.96 0.87 0.64
N ALA A 76 -8.92 0.19 1.13
CA ALA A 76 -7.87 0.84 1.92
C ALA A 76 -7.12 1.93 1.15
N ALA A 77 -6.87 1.72 -0.16
CA ALA A 77 -6.23 2.73 -1.00
C ALA A 77 -7.10 3.99 -1.14
N GLU A 78 -8.40 3.82 -1.37
CA GLU A 78 -9.38 4.91 -1.50
C GLU A 78 -9.51 5.69 -0.19
N GLN A 79 -9.56 4.99 0.95
CA GLN A 79 -9.56 5.62 2.27
C GLN A 79 -8.28 6.41 2.53
N LEU A 80 -7.10 5.87 2.17
CA LEU A 80 -5.85 6.60 2.30
C LEU A 80 -5.82 7.83 1.39
N ARG A 81 -6.27 7.72 0.14
CA ARG A 81 -6.40 8.87 -0.78
C ARG A 81 -7.32 9.95 -0.20
N ALA A 82 -8.46 9.56 0.38
CA ALA A 82 -9.38 10.49 1.03
C ALA A 82 -8.72 11.17 2.25
N ALA A 83 -7.99 10.42 3.07
CA ALA A 83 -7.25 10.97 4.22
C ALA A 83 -6.17 11.98 3.77
N LEU A 84 -5.41 11.66 2.72
CA LEU A 84 -4.42 12.56 2.14
C LEU A 84 -5.08 13.82 1.55
N ALA A 85 -6.22 13.67 0.87
CA ALA A 85 -6.97 14.80 0.34
C ALA A 85 -7.48 15.73 1.45
N ALA A 86 -8.02 15.16 2.54
CA ALA A 86 -8.50 15.91 3.69
C ALA A 86 -7.37 16.65 4.43
N ALA A 87 -6.14 16.14 4.36
CA ALA A 87 -4.93 16.80 4.87
C ALA A 87 -4.32 17.83 3.89
N GLU A 88 -5.04 18.18 2.81
CA GLU A 88 -4.59 19.07 1.74
C GLU A 88 -3.26 18.63 1.09
N PHE A 89 -2.94 17.33 1.10
CA PHE A 89 -1.66 16.81 0.64
C PHE A 89 -1.31 17.27 -0.78
N GLY A 90 -2.26 17.21 -1.71
CA GLY A 90 -2.06 17.63 -3.10
C GLY A 90 -1.80 19.13 -3.29
N ARG A 91 -2.24 19.99 -2.35
CA ARG A 91 -1.89 21.42 -2.37
C ARG A 91 -0.45 21.65 -1.93
N ARG A 92 0.02 20.86 -0.96
CA ARG A 92 1.38 20.95 -0.41
C ARG A 92 2.42 20.29 -1.30
N PHE A 93 2.07 19.17 -1.93
CA PHE A 93 2.94 18.38 -2.81
C PHE A 93 2.24 18.18 -4.16
N PRO A 94 2.40 19.12 -5.10
CA PRO A 94 1.79 19.00 -6.42
C PRO A 94 2.43 17.86 -7.21
N GLY A 95 1.60 17.10 -7.93
CA GLY A 95 2.03 15.99 -8.77
C GLY A 95 1.18 14.73 -8.56
N HIS A 96 1.73 13.60 -8.99
CA HIS A 96 1.11 12.29 -8.90
C HIS A 96 1.86 11.42 -7.89
N LEU A 97 1.10 10.82 -6.97
CA LEU A 97 1.58 9.85 -5.99
C LEU A 97 1.00 8.47 -6.32
N PRO A 98 1.82 7.49 -6.75
CA PRO A 98 1.37 6.13 -6.96
C PRO A 98 0.96 5.51 -5.62
N ILE A 99 -0.24 4.92 -5.57
CA ILE A 99 -0.75 4.23 -4.38
C ILE A 99 -1.33 2.90 -4.84
N VAL A 100 -0.62 1.82 -4.54
CA VAL A 100 -0.99 0.45 -4.91
C VAL A 100 -1.47 -0.30 -3.68
N HIS A 101 -2.52 -1.11 -3.83
CA HIS A 101 -2.97 -2.04 -2.79
C HIS A 101 -2.86 -3.49 -3.28
N ARG A 102 -2.25 -4.35 -2.46
CA ARG A 102 -2.04 -5.78 -2.75
C ARG A 102 -2.39 -6.62 -1.53
N MET A 103 -3.04 -7.75 -1.79
CA MET A 103 -3.18 -8.83 -0.84
C MET A 103 -2.14 -9.90 -1.17
N LEU A 104 -1.36 -10.30 -0.19
CA LEU A 104 -0.24 -11.22 -0.36
C LEU A 104 -0.40 -12.43 0.57
N PRO A 105 -0.42 -13.66 0.02
CA PRO A 105 -0.27 -14.86 0.82
C PRO A 105 1.07 -14.86 1.56
N ARG A 106 1.10 -15.40 2.78
CA ARG A 106 2.29 -15.37 3.65
C ARG A 106 3.50 -16.02 2.98
N GLU A 107 3.28 -17.09 2.24
CA GLU A 107 4.29 -17.83 1.47
C GLU A 107 4.96 -17.00 0.36
N HIS A 108 4.35 -15.90 -0.07
CA HIS A 108 4.89 -15.04 -1.14
C HIS A 108 5.66 -13.84 -0.61
N ILE A 109 5.79 -13.66 0.70
CA ILE A 109 6.51 -12.52 1.28
C ILE A 109 8.00 -12.51 0.86
N GLY A 110 8.63 -13.67 0.68
CA GLY A 110 10.00 -13.74 0.14
C GLY A 110 10.15 -13.25 -1.31
N ARG A 111 9.03 -13.06 -2.04
CA ARG A 111 8.98 -12.52 -3.41
C ARG A 111 8.49 -11.08 -3.46
N LEU A 112 8.43 -10.40 -2.32
CA LEU A 112 7.93 -9.02 -2.24
C LEU A 112 8.64 -8.08 -3.24
N PRO A 113 9.97 -8.11 -3.45
CA PRO A 113 10.62 -7.24 -4.43
C PRO A 113 10.02 -7.37 -5.84
N ASP A 114 9.93 -8.59 -6.38
CA ASP A 114 9.38 -8.85 -7.72
C ASP A 114 7.91 -8.39 -7.85
N ILE A 115 7.13 -8.61 -6.78
CA ILE A 115 5.71 -8.29 -6.75
C ILE A 115 5.50 -6.78 -6.72
N LEU A 116 6.30 -6.04 -5.95
CA LEU A 116 6.21 -4.59 -5.88
C LEU A 116 6.68 -3.93 -7.17
N ASP A 117 7.78 -4.40 -7.75
CA ASP A 117 8.29 -3.92 -9.04
C ASP A 117 7.22 -4.09 -10.14
N TYR A 118 6.68 -5.30 -10.27
CA TYR A 118 5.60 -5.58 -11.21
C TYR A 118 4.35 -4.75 -10.92
N ALA A 119 3.97 -4.55 -9.65
CA ALA A 119 2.76 -3.82 -9.34
C ALA A 119 2.87 -2.33 -9.63
N LEU A 120 4.03 -1.73 -9.38
CA LEU A 120 4.29 -0.31 -9.62
C LEU A 120 4.51 -0.01 -11.11
N SER A 121 4.93 -0.99 -11.92
CA SER A 121 5.08 -0.79 -13.37
C SER A 121 3.77 -0.48 -14.11
N TRP A 122 2.61 -0.73 -13.49
CA TRP A 122 1.29 -0.42 -14.05
C TRP A 122 0.77 0.95 -13.65
N GLU A 123 1.38 1.60 -12.66
CA GLU A 123 0.98 2.93 -12.22
C GLU A 123 1.72 4.01 -13.00
N PRO A 124 1.14 5.21 -13.15
CA PRO A 124 1.89 6.36 -13.64
C PRO A 124 3.09 6.64 -12.72
N PRO A 125 4.23 7.10 -13.25
CA PRO A 125 5.41 7.36 -12.43
C PRO A 125 5.15 8.47 -11.41
N LEU A 126 5.85 8.40 -10.27
CA LEU A 126 5.86 9.44 -9.26
C LEU A 126 6.35 10.77 -9.89
N THR A 127 5.56 11.84 -9.73
CA THR A 127 5.94 13.19 -10.19
C THR A 127 6.01 14.21 -9.07
N LEU A 128 5.86 13.77 -7.82
CA LEU A 128 6.13 14.62 -6.66
C LEU A 128 7.59 15.08 -6.66
N PRO A 129 7.90 16.26 -6.10
CA PRO A 129 9.29 16.65 -5.88
C PRO A 129 10.01 15.56 -5.08
N ALA A 130 11.21 15.18 -5.54
CA ALA A 130 11.96 14.00 -5.08
C ALA A 130 12.51 14.11 -3.65
N GLU A 131 11.94 14.98 -2.82
CA GLU A 131 12.32 15.18 -1.44
C GLU A 131 11.56 14.21 -0.54
N GLU A 132 12.23 13.60 0.44
CA GLU A 132 11.60 12.70 1.42
C GLU A 132 10.50 13.37 2.27
N ALA A 133 10.36 14.70 2.18
CA ALA A 133 9.37 15.49 2.90
C ALA A 133 7.92 15.02 2.67
N TRP A 134 7.60 14.47 1.49
CA TRP A 134 6.26 13.94 1.24
C TRP A 134 5.99 12.65 2.03
N VAL A 135 7.03 11.82 2.24
CA VAL A 135 6.94 10.56 3.00
C VAL A 135 6.64 10.87 4.46
N GLU A 136 7.32 11.87 5.02
CA GLU A 136 7.07 12.33 6.40
C GLU A 136 5.65 12.91 6.56
N ALA A 137 5.16 13.64 5.57
CA ALA A 137 3.79 14.16 5.58
C ALA A 137 2.76 13.01 5.52
N VAL A 138 3.00 11.98 4.70
CA VAL A 138 2.16 10.77 4.69
C VAL A 138 2.20 10.08 6.05
N GLU A 139 3.39 9.92 6.66
CA GLU A 139 3.54 9.33 7.99
C GLU A 139 2.75 10.11 9.05
N GLN A 140 2.75 11.45 8.99
CA GLN A 140 1.96 12.31 9.86
C GLN A 140 0.45 12.12 9.66
N VAL A 141 -0.03 12.02 8.41
CA VAL A 141 -1.44 11.74 8.12
C VAL A 141 -1.83 10.35 8.63
N ILE A 142 -0.94 9.37 8.48
CA ILE A 142 -1.11 8.01 8.98
C ILE A 142 -1.16 7.97 10.52
N ALA A 143 -0.33 8.80 11.16
CA ALA A 143 -0.24 8.88 12.60
C ALA A 143 -1.35 9.73 13.25
N GLY A 144 -1.88 10.70 12.51
CA GLY A 144 -2.88 11.64 12.99
C GLY A 144 -4.24 11.00 13.28
N PRO A 145 -5.05 11.62 14.13
CA PRO A 145 -6.47 11.33 14.18
C PRO A 145 -7.07 11.68 12.81
N LEU A 146 -7.86 10.77 12.23
CA LEU A 146 -8.60 11.11 11.02
C LEU A 146 -9.53 12.28 11.32
N PRO A 147 -9.69 13.22 10.38
CA PRO A 147 -10.85 14.09 10.36
C PRO A 147 -12.08 13.19 10.43
N VAL A 148 -12.86 13.31 11.50
CA VAL A 148 -14.15 12.63 11.59
C VAL A 148 -14.92 13.09 10.37
N GLU A 149 -15.18 12.17 9.44
CA GLU A 149 -15.99 12.47 8.26
C GLU A 149 -17.24 13.18 8.79
N PRO A 150 -17.54 14.42 8.33
CA PRO A 150 -18.67 15.14 8.85
C PRO A 150 -19.87 14.25 8.61
N SER A 151 -20.39 13.69 9.71
CA SER A 151 -21.56 12.81 9.70
C SER A 151 -22.55 13.46 8.75
N PRO A 152 -23.06 12.73 7.74
CA PRO A 152 -23.92 13.29 6.72
C PRO A 152 -24.93 14.17 7.45
N ALA A 153 -24.93 15.46 7.10
CA ALA A 153 -25.74 16.44 7.80
C ALA A 153 -27.13 15.82 8.00
N PRO A 154 -27.67 15.82 9.23
CA PRO A 154 -28.95 15.18 9.49
C PRO A 154 -29.91 15.64 8.40
N PRO A 155 -30.66 14.69 7.79
CA PRO A 155 -31.50 14.99 6.63
C PRO A 155 -32.25 16.28 6.94
N ALA A 156 -32.09 17.28 6.05
CA ALA A 156 -32.72 18.58 6.26
C ALA A 156 -34.19 18.32 6.62
N PRO A 157 -34.72 18.93 7.69
CA PRO A 157 -36.09 18.70 8.12
C PRO A 157 -37.00 18.88 6.92
N ASP A 158 -37.78 17.85 6.63
CA ASP A 158 -38.65 17.77 5.45
C ASP A 158 -39.52 19.05 5.40
N PRO A 159 -39.38 19.90 4.36
CA PRO A 159 -40.18 21.12 4.24
C PRO A 159 -41.69 20.82 4.06
N ALA A 160 -42.08 19.54 3.92
CA ALA A 160 -43.47 19.12 3.77
C ALA A 160 -44.34 19.29 5.04
N ALA A 161 -43.77 19.67 6.19
CA ALA A 161 -44.54 20.00 7.40
C ALA A 161 -44.69 21.52 7.65
N ALA A 162 -44.36 22.37 6.67
CA ALA A 162 -44.78 23.76 6.70
C ALA A 162 -46.30 23.79 6.49
N GLU A 163 -47.05 24.09 7.55
CA GLU A 163 -48.48 24.38 7.47
C GLU A 163 -48.74 25.38 6.33
N PRO A 164 -49.79 25.16 5.51
CA PRO A 164 -50.16 26.09 4.45
C PRO A 164 -50.64 27.40 5.09
N VAL A 165 -49.75 28.37 5.20
CA VAL A 165 -50.13 29.76 5.45
C VAL A 165 -50.91 30.22 4.21
N ALA A 166 -52.22 30.38 4.38
CA ALA A 166 -53.13 30.88 3.37
C ALA A 166 -52.65 32.25 2.85
N MET A 167 -52.15 32.28 1.62
CA MET A 167 -51.81 33.51 0.90
C MET A 167 -52.97 33.86 -0.07
N PRO A 168 -53.39 35.14 -0.15
CA PRO A 168 -54.55 35.61 -0.92
C PRO A 168 -54.40 35.46 -2.46
N PRO A 169 -55.50 35.60 -3.22
CA PRO A 169 -55.60 35.08 -4.58
C PRO A 169 -54.94 35.97 -5.64
N ALA A 170 -54.35 35.27 -6.61
CA ALA A 170 -54.32 35.50 -8.05
C ALA A 170 -53.74 36.82 -8.59
N GLU A 171 -52.53 36.73 -9.16
CA GLU A 171 -52.18 37.44 -10.40
C GLU A 171 -51.40 36.52 -11.37
N ASP A 172 -51.76 36.67 -12.64
CA ASP A 172 -51.48 36.02 -13.93
C ASP A 172 -50.43 34.90 -14.18
N PRO A 173 -50.75 33.94 -15.09
CA PRO A 173 -49.86 32.86 -15.51
C PRO A 173 -48.81 33.35 -16.53
N VAL A 174 -47.56 33.53 -16.08
CA VAL A 174 -46.41 33.65 -17.00
C VAL A 174 -45.96 32.26 -17.44
N ALA A 175 -45.84 32.12 -18.76
CA ALA A 175 -45.54 30.91 -19.51
C ALA A 175 -44.48 29.99 -18.86
N ALA A 176 -44.88 28.72 -18.69
CA ALA A 176 -44.01 27.64 -18.27
C ALA A 176 -42.85 27.42 -19.28
N PRO A 177 -41.59 27.33 -18.83
CA PRO A 177 -40.51 26.84 -19.67
C PRO A 177 -40.70 25.34 -19.97
N PRO A 178 -40.28 24.85 -21.15
CA PRO A 178 -40.44 23.46 -21.54
C PRO A 178 -39.70 22.53 -20.57
N ALA A 179 -40.39 21.45 -20.21
CA ALA A 179 -39.93 20.40 -19.31
C ALA A 179 -38.54 19.88 -19.71
N ALA A 180 -37.56 20.10 -18.83
CA ALA A 180 -36.27 19.45 -18.90
C ALA A 180 -36.49 17.94 -18.77
N GLN A 181 -36.17 17.21 -19.84
CA GLN A 181 -36.24 15.77 -19.91
C GLN A 181 -35.35 15.18 -18.81
N ALA A 182 -35.96 14.36 -17.94
CA ALA A 182 -35.24 13.63 -16.92
C ALA A 182 -34.17 12.73 -17.60
N PRO A 183 -32.93 12.71 -17.10
CA PRO A 183 -31.91 11.83 -17.65
C PRO A 183 -32.35 10.36 -17.48
N PRO A 184 -32.10 9.48 -18.47
CA PRO A 184 -32.42 8.08 -18.37
C PRO A 184 -31.64 7.46 -17.20
N SER A 185 -32.37 6.85 -16.27
CA SER A 185 -31.82 6.05 -15.18
C SER A 185 -30.93 4.95 -15.76
N TYR A 186 -29.61 5.11 -15.64
CA TYR A 186 -28.61 4.05 -15.84
C TYR A 186 -28.68 3.04 -14.69
N ALA A 187 -29.80 2.34 -14.58
CA ALA A 187 -30.06 1.33 -13.56
C ALA A 187 -30.16 -0.06 -14.18
N THR A 188 -29.20 -0.45 -15.04
CA THR A 188 -28.90 -1.85 -15.42
C THR A 188 -27.77 -1.82 -16.45
N PRO A 189 -26.55 -2.28 -16.11
CA PRO A 189 -26.28 -3.72 -16.12
C PRO A 189 -25.25 -4.15 -15.06
N LEU A 190 -25.64 -4.22 -13.79
CA LEU A 190 -24.75 -4.72 -12.72
C LEU A 190 -24.83 -6.25 -12.52
N LEU A 191 -25.63 -6.96 -13.34
CA LEU A 191 -25.83 -8.41 -13.20
C LEU A 191 -24.98 -9.28 -14.14
N ILE A 192 -24.33 -8.73 -15.18
CA ILE A 192 -23.50 -9.53 -16.10
C ILE A 192 -22.05 -9.67 -15.60
N GLY A 193 -21.55 -8.73 -14.79
CA GLY A 193 -20.18 -8.78 -14.27
C GLY A 193 -19.94 -9.86 -13.21
N TRP A 194 -20.97 -10.23 -12.43
CA TRP A 194 -20.82 -11.16 -11.30
C TRP A 194 -20.67 -12.62 -11.71
N THR A 195 -21.30 -13.06 -12.82
CA THR A 195 -21.16 -14.44 -13.31
C THR A 195 -19.79 -14.71 -13.93
N LEU A 196 -19.11 -13.69 -14.48
CA LEU A 196 -17.76 -13.86 -15.03
C LEU A 196 -16.68 -13.98 -13.94
N MET A 197 -16.85 -13.31 -12.79
CA MET A 197 -15.93 -13.44 -11.64
C MET A 197 -15.96 -14.83 -11.00
N LEU A 198 -17.11 -15.52 -10.97
CA LEU A 198 -17.20 -16.90 -10.45
C LEU A 198 -16.57 -17.95 -11.37
N ALA A 199 -16.52 -17.72 -12.68
CA ALA A 199 -15.87 -18.63 -13.62
C ALA A 199 -14.33 -18.59 -13.51
N ILE A 200 -13.74 -17.44 -13.18
CA ILE A 200 -12.29 -17.29 -13.02
C ILE A 200 -11.81 -17.90 -11.68
N GLY A 201 -12.64 -17.84 -10.62
CA GLY A 201 -12.31 -18.44 -9.32
C GLY A 201 -12.18 -19.97 -9.34
N ALA A 202 -12.97 -20.66 -10.16
CA ALA A 202 -12.91 -22.13 -10.28
C ALA A 202 -11.66 -22.64 -11.02
N ALA A 203 -11.04 -21.82 -11.88
CA ALA A 203 -9.83 -22.21 -12.61
C ALA A 203 -8.56 -22.17 -11.73
N VAL A 204 -8.51 -21.33 -10.70
CA VAL A 204 -7.34 -21.22 -9.81
C VAL A 204 -7.35 -22.31 -8.73
N ALA A 205 -8.54 -22.73 -8.26
CA ALA A 205 -8.65 -23.80 -7.26
C ALA A 205 -8.26 -25.18 -7.80
N THR A 206 -8.47 -25.45 -9.09
CA THR A 206 -8.08 -26.74 -9.69
C THR A 206 -6.57 -26.82 -9.98
N TRP A 207 -5.88 -25.68 -10.12
CA TRP A 207 -4.44 -25.66 -10.34
C TRP A 207 -3.62 -26.02 -9.09
N GLN A 208 -4.11 -25.71 -7.89
CA GLN A 208 -3.46 -26.13 -6.64
C GLN A 208 -3.67 -27.62 -6.32
N SER A 209 -4.63 -28.26 -6.98
CA SER A 209 -4.92 -29.69 -6.81
C SER A 209 -4.21 -30.57 -7.85
N ALA A 210 -3.32 -30.01 -8.67
CA ALA A 210 -2.49 -30.82 -9.55
C ALA A 210 -1.72 -31.84 -8.68
N PRO A 211 -1.95 -33.15 -8.86
CA PRO A 211 -1.27 -34.17 -8.09
C PRO A 211 0.22 -33.95 -8.27
N ARG A 212 0.91 -33.64 -7.17
CA ARG A 212 2.36 -33.53 -7.11
C ARG A 212 2.91 -34.75 -7.85
N PRO A 213 3.66 -34.57 -8.96
CA PRO A 213 4.15 -35.70 -9.73
C PRO A 213 4.85 -36.63 -8.76
N ALA A 214 4.37 -37.88 -8.67
CA ALA A 214 4.97 -38.90 -7.84
C ALA A 214 6.48 -38.91 -8.17
N PRO A 215 7.37 -38.97 -7.17
CA PRO A 215 8.79 -39.05 -7.42
C PRO A 215 9.00 -40.20 -8.40
N ALA A 216 9.53 -39.89 -9.57
CA ALA A 216 9.85 -40.91 -10.56
C ALA A 216 10.71 -41.96 -9.84
N PRO A 217 10.46 -43.26 -10.04
CA PRO A 217 11.34 -44.27 -9.50
C PRO A 217 12.75 -43.93 -9.97
N GLU A 218 13.62 -43.70 -9.00
CA GLU A 218 15.04 -43.49 -9.16
C GLU A 218 15.60 -44.79 -9.73
N ALA A 219 15.40 -44.96 -11.04
CA ALA A 219 16.04 -46.00 -11.82
C ALA A 219 17.53 -45.69 -11.73
N ALA A 220 18.21 -46.53 -10.97
CA ALA A 220 19.65 -46.59 -10.83
C ALA A 220 20.32 -46.58 -12.22
N ALA A 221 20.57 -45.38 -12.75
CA ALA A 221 21.47 -45.16 -13.86
C ALA A 221 22.88 -45.07 -13.26
N GLN A 222 23.45 -46.25 -13.00
CA GLN A 222 24.89 -46.42 -12.95
C GLN A 222 25.46 -45.93 -14.29
N ALA A 223 25.92 -44.68 -14.33
CA ALA A 223 26.72 -44.19 -15.43
C ALA A 223 28.14 -44.75 -15.28
N PRO A 224 28.70 -45.40 -16.32
CA PRO A 224 30.07 -45.87 -16.29
C PRO A 224 31.04 -44.69 -16.25
N ALA A 225 32.07 -44.84 -15.42
CA ALA A 225 33.22 -43.95 -15.33
C ALA A 225 33.90 -43.79 -16.70
N ALA A 226 33.65 -42.68 -17.38
CA ALA A 226 34.40 -42.28 -18.56
C ALA A 226 35.46 -41.25 -18.16
N SER A 227 36.71 -41.71 -18.27
CA SER A 227 37.98 -41.04 -18.11
C SER A 227 37.99 -39.56 -18.50
N ARG A 228 38.36 -38.72 -17.54
CA ARG A 228 38.63 -37.28 -17.72
C ARG A 228 40.03 -37.12 -18.34
N PRO A 229 40.19 -36.59 -19.57
CA PRO A 229 41.51 -36.27 -20.09
C PRO A 229 42.07 -35.05 -19.34
N ALA A 230 43.27 -35.23 -18.80
CA ALA A 230 44.12 -34.16 -18.30
C ALA A 230 44.53 -33.26 -19.47
N ALA A 231 44.19 -31.98 -19.41
CA ALA A 231 44.75 -30.97 -20.32
C ALA A 231 44.84 -29.60 -19.64
N THR A 232 46.06 -29.33 -19.16
CA THR A 232 46.82 -28.08 -19.37
C THR A 232 46.27 -26.77 -18.83
N ARG A 233 46.86 -26.33 -17.71
CA ARG A 233 46.88 -24.92 -17.23
C ARG A 233 47.65 -24.02 -18.21
N PRO A 234 47.17 -22.79 -18.47
CA PRO A 234 48.01 -21.61 -18.68
C PRO A 234 47.63 -20.54 -17.63
N ARG A 235 48.48 -20.27 -16.65
CA ARG A 235 49.61 -19.31 -16.60
C ARG A 235 49.16 -18.01 -15.88
N PRO A 236 49.78 -17.66 -14.75
CA PRO A 236 49.48 -16.46 -13.98
C PRO A 236 50.10 -15.23 -14.67
N ILE A 237 49.33 -14.17 -14.85
CA ILE A 237 49.85 -12.87 -15.26
C ILE A 237 50.07 -12.07 -13.98
N SER A 238 51.35 -11.88 -13.66
CA SER A 238 51.84 -11.05 -12.57
C SER A 238 51.65 -9.56 -12.85
N ALA A 239 51.30 -8.85 -11.77
CA ALA A 239 51.78 -7.53 -11.34
C ALA A 239 52.31 -6.53 -12.39
N SER A 240 51.60 -5.40 -12.51
CA SER A 240 52.12 -4.04 -12.76
C SER A 240 50.91 -3.09 -12.66
N GLN A 241 50.85 -1.95 -12.00
CA GLN A 241 51.76 -1.10 -11.24
C GLN A 241 50.86 -0.06 -10.53
N ALA A 242 51.22 0.35 -9.31
CA ALA A 242 50.67 1.53 -8.62
C ALA A 242 51.16 2.85 -9.29
N PRO A 243 50.60 4.05 -8.98
CA PRO A 243 51.01 4.72 -7.74
C PRO A 243 49.91 5.53 -7.01
N ALA A 244 50.23 5.81 -5.75
CA ALA A 244 49.58 6.75 -4.84
C ALA A 244 49.69 8.22 -5.28
N ARG A 245 48.70 9.03 -4.90
CA ARG A 245 48.76 10.45 -4.44
C ARG A 245 47.35 10.86 -3.98
N GLN A 246 47.11 11.09 -2.69
CA GLN A 246 47.38 12.30 -1.87
C GLN A 246 46.43 13.48 -2.12
N ASP A 247 46.20 14.22 -1.03
CA ASP A 247 45.34 15.39 -0.80
C ASP A 247 43.86 15.07 -0.52
N GLU A 248 43.34 15.08 0.71
CA GLU A 248 43.55 16.01 1.84
C GLU A 248 43.32 17.47 1.45
N ALA A 249 42.07 17.92 1.44
CA ALA A 249 41.69 19.24 1.95
C ALA A 249 40.16 19.45 1.87
N LEU A 250 39.63 20.07 2.93
CA LEU A 250 38.32 20.74 3.06
C LEU A 250 37.12 19.82 3.35
N ARG A 251 36.38 19.92 4.46
CA ARG A 251 36.36 20.84 5.62
C ARG A 251 35.23 20.33 6.56
N PRO A 252 35.39 20.27 7.89
CA PRO A 252 34.25 20.15 8.79
C PRO A 252 33.54 21.51 8.90
N ALA A 253 32.27 21.57 8.50
CA ALA A 253 31.42 22.72 8.81
C ALA A 253 31.08 22.68 10.30
N VAL A 254 31.87 23.40 11.09
CA VAL A 254 31.57 23.76 12.48
C VAL A 254 30.33 24.67 12.47
N TRP A 255 29.16 24.11 12.74
CA TRP A 255 27.97 24.92 13.02
C TRP A 255 28.09 25.47 14.44
N ARG A 256 28.46 26.75 14.56
CA ARG A 256 28.34 27.50 15.81
C ARG A 256 26.86 27.69 16.11
N ALA A 257 26.37 27.05 17.17
CA ALA A 257 25.16 27.51 17.84
C ALA A 257 25.52 28.76 18.66
N ALA A 258 24.94 29.90 18.29
CA ALA A 258 24.90 31.09 19.14
C ALA A 258 23.77 30.92 20.18
N PRO A 259 24.01 31.15 21.47
CA PRO A 259 22.95 31.48 22.40
C PRO A 259 22.89 33.00 22.56
N ASP A 260 21.80 33.64 22.16
CA ASP A 260 21.31 34.77 22.94
C ASP A 260 19.89 35.15 22.56
N ARG A 261 18.99 35.01 23.53
CA ARG A 261 17.73 35.73 23.57
C ARG A 261 17.56 36.21 25.00
N PRO A 262 17.72 37.50 25.30
CA PRO A 262 17.22 38.06 26.54
C PRO A 262 15.70 38.28 26.43
N ALA A 263 14.98 37.91 27.49
CA ALA A 263 13.66 38.45 27.82
C ALA A 263 13.82 39.95 28.19
N PRO A 264 12.78 40.80 28.06
CA PRO A 264 11.52 40.67 28.81
C PRO A 264 10.26 40.58 27.95
#